data_AF-Q866Y5-F1
#
_entry.id   AF-Q866Y5-F1
#
_cell.length_a   1.000
_cell.length_b   1.000
_cell.length_c   1.000
_cell.angle_alpha   90.00
_cell.angle_beta   90.00
_cell.angle_gamma   90.00
#
_symmetry.space_group_name_H-M   'P 1'
#
loop_
_entity.id
_entity.type
_entity.pdbx_description
1 polymer ?
#
loop_
_entity_poly.entity_id
_entity_poly.type
_entity_poly.pdbx_seq_one_letter_code
_entity_poly.pdbx_strand_id
1 'polypeptide(L)'
;DFINQYYSSIKRSGSQAHEQRLQEVEAEVAATGTYQLRENELVFGAKQAWRNAPRCVGRIQWGKLQVFDARDCSSAQEMFTYICNHIKYATNRGNLRSAITVFPQRTPGRGDFRIWNSQLVRYAGYRQQDGSVRGDPANVEITELCIQHGWTPGNGRFDVLPLLLQAPDEPPELFALPPELVLEVPLEHPTLEWFAALGLRWYALPAVSNMLLEIGGLEFPAAPFSGWYMSTEIGTRNLCDPHRYNILEDVAVCMDLDTRTTSSLWKDKAAVEINLAVPHSYQLAKVTIVDHHAATASFMKHLENEQKARGGCPADWAWIVPPISGSLTPVFHQEMVNYVLSPAFRYQPDPWKGSAAKGAGIARKKTFKEVANAVKISASLMGTVMAKRVKATILYASETGRAQSYAQQLGRLFRKAFDPRVLCMDEYDVVSLEHETLVLVVTSTFGNGDPPENGESFAAALMEMS
;
A
#
# COMPACT_ATOMS: atom_id res chain seq x y z
N ASP A 1 -31.01 5.46 -9.24
CA ASP A 1 -29.93 5.41 -10.27
C ASP A 1 -28.90 4.30 -10.09
N PHE A 2 -28.14 4.27 -9.00
CA PHE A 2 -27.05 3.28 -8.84
C PHE A 2 -27.50 1.81 -8.97
N ILE A 3 -28.64 1.44 -8.35
CA ILE A 3 -29.20 0.08 -8.47
C ILE A 3 -29.52 -0.26 -9.94
N ASN A 4 -30.12 0.68 -10.70
CA ASN A 4 -30.38 0.50 -12.14
C ASN A 4 -29.07 0.26 -12.91
N GLN A 5 -28.02 1.02 -12.59
CA GLN A 5 -26.69 0.87 -13.22
C GLN A 5 -26.08 -0.50 -12.94
N TYR A 6 -26.16 -0.97 -11.68
CA TYR A 6 -25.70 -2.30 -11.28
C TYR A 6 -26.44 -3.41 -12.04
N TYR A 7 -27.77 -3.41 -12.01
CA TYR A 7 -28.58 -4.44 -12.67
C TYR A 7 -28.45 -4.43 -14.20
N SER A 8 -28.26 -3.25 -14.81
CA SER A 8 -27.92 -3.13 -16.23
C SER A 8 -26.58 -3.81 -16.54
N SER A 9 -25.55 -3.59 -15.70
CA SER A 9 -24.21 -4.17 -15.89
C SER A 9 -24.19 -5.71 -15.89
N ILE A 10 -25.08 -6.34 -15.10
CA ILE A 10 -25.22 -7.80 -15.02
C ILE A 10 -26.31 -8.34 -15.97
N LYS A 11 -26.81 -7.51 -16.90
CA LYS A 11 -27.84 -7.85 -17.89
C LYS A 11 -29.14 -8.37 -17.26
N ARG A 12 -29.56 -7.79 -16.14
CA ARG A 12 -30.80 -8.12 -15.41
C ARG A 12 -31.71 -6.91 -15.18
N SER A 13 -31.58 -5.87 -16.01
CA SER A 13 -32.50 -4.73 -16.00
C SER A 13 -33.93 -5.20 -16.25
N GLY A 14 -34.89 -4.64 -15.50
CA GLY A 14 -36.32 -5.01 -15.56
C GLY A 14 -36.66 -6.42 -15.08
N SER A 15 -35.73 -7.15 -14.47
CA SER A 15 -36.05 -8.46 -13.87
C SER A 15 -36.80 -8.30 -12.55
N GLN A 16 -37.52 -9.34 -12.11
CA GLN A 16 -38.19 -9.35 -10.80
C GLN A 16 -37.22 -9.05 -9.64
N ALA A 17 -35.99 -9.60 -9.69
CA ALA A 17 -34.96 -9.34 -8.69
C ALA A 17 -34.46 -7.89 -8.70
N HIS A 18 -34.56 -7.19 -9.84
CA HIS A 18 -34.23 -5.77 -9.96
C HIS A 18 -35.30 -4.91 -9.30
N GLU A 19 -36.57 -5.14 -9.65
CA GLU A 19 -37.72 -4.42 -9.11
C GLU A 19 -37.85 -4.61 -7.60
N GLN A 20 -37.68 -5.84 -7.13
CA GLN A 20 -37.68 -6.14 -5.70
C GLN A 20 -36.56 -5.39 -4.97
N ARG A 21 -35.34 -5.34 -5.53
CA ARG A 21 -34.24 -4.62 -4.89
C ARG A 21 -34.49 -3.11 -4.84
N LEU A 22 -35.10 -2.53 -5.86
CA LEU A 22 -35.51 -1.12 -5.83
C LEU A 22 -36.51 -0.87 -4.69
N GLN A 23 -37.55 -1.69 -4.57
CA GLN A 23 -38.54 -1.58 -3.49
C GLN A 23 -37.92 -1.76 -2.10
N GLU A 24 -37.00 -2.72 -1.93
CA GLU A 24 -36.28 -2.92 -0.68
C GLU A 24 -35.48 -1.68 -0.28
N VAL A 25 -34.73 -1.08 -1.22
CA VAL A 25 -33.93 0.12 -0.96
C VAL A 25 -34.83 1.31 -0.64
N GLU A 26 -35.92 1.52 -1.40
CA GLU A 26 -36.88 2.59 -1.13
C GLU A 26 -37.51 2.47 0.26
N ALA A 27 -37.92 1.26 0.65
CA ALA A 27 -38.48 0.99 1.96
C ALA A 27 -37.46 1.21 3.08
N GLU A 28 -36.21 0.78 2.91
CA GLU A 28 -35.13 0.95 3.91
C GLU A 28 -34.78 2.43 4.10
N VAL A 29 -34.69 3.20 3.00
CA VAL A 29 -34.45 4.65 3.06
C VAL A 29 -35.62 5.37 3.74
N ALA A 30 -36.87 5.01 3.40
CA ALA A 30 -38.04 5.61 4.04
C ALA A 30 -38.08 5.32 5.55
N ALA A 31 -37.68 4.12 5.97
CA ALA A 31 -37.72 3.71 7.38
C ALA A 31 -36.54 4.23 8.22
N THR A 32 -35.34 4.32 7.64
CA THR A 32 -34.10 4.56 8.41
C THR A 32 -33.35 5.83 8.01
N GLY A 33 -33.74 6.48 6.90
CA GLY A 33 -33.02 7.61 6.31
C GLY A 33 -31.77 7.21 5.52
N THR A 34 -31.47 5.93 5.40
CA THR A 34 -30.32 5.38 4.66
C THR A 34 -30.61 3.97 4.14
N TYR A 35 -29.64 3.31 3.51
CA TYR A 35 -29.74 1.90 3.14
C TYR A 35 -28.37 1.23 3.16
N GLN A 36 -28.36 -0.10 3.13
CA GLN A 36 -27.13 -0.89 3.04
C GLN A 36 -26.93 -1.48 1.63
N LEU A 37 -25.71 -1.34 1.12
CA LEU A 37 -25.29 -2.06 -0.09
C LEU A 37 -25.15 -3.56 0.19
N ARG A 38 -25.53 -4.39 -0.78
CA ARG A 38 -25.09 -5.79 -0.83
C ARG A 38 -23.61 -5.85 -1.19
N GLU A 39 -22.92 -6.93 -0.83
CA GLU A 39 -21.47 -7.10 -1.12
C GLU A 39 -21.16 -6.90 -2.62
N ASN A 40 -21.93 -7.53 -3.51
CA ASN A 40 -21.74 -7.40 -4.95
C ASN A 40 -21.96 -5.96 -5.46
N GLU A 41 -22.86 -5.20 -4.83
CA GLU A 41 -23.11 -3.80 -5.13
C GLU A 41 -21.93 -2.94 -4.68
N LEU A 42 -21.37 -3.21 -3.48
CA LEU A 42 -20.16 -2.55 -2.98
C LEU A 42 -18.97 -2.79 -3.91
N VAL A 43 -18.72 -4.04 -4.31
CA VAL A 43 -17.63 -4.42 -5.22
C VAL A 43 -17.79 -3.71 -6.57
N PHE A 44 -19.00 -3.72 -7.12
CA PHE A 44 -19.30 -3.00 -8.36
C PHE A 44 -19.06 -1.50 -8.21
N GLY A 45 -19.58 -0.89 -7.13
CA GLY A 45 -19.49 0.53 -6.87
C GLY A 45 -18.05 1.02 -6.72
N ALA A 46 -17.23 0.31 -5.94
CA ALA A 46 -15.82 0.63 -5.77
C ALA A 46 -15.03 0.57 -7.09
N LYS A 47 -15.30 -0.45 -7.92
CA LYS A 47 -14.69 -0.57 -9.26
C LYS A 47 -15.14 0.53 -10.20
N GLN A 48 -16.42 0.90 -10.19
CA GLN A 48 -16.90 2.03 -11.00
C GLN A 48 -16.31 3.35 -10.53
N ALA A 49 -16.15 3.58 -9.22
CA ALA A 49 -15.52 4.79 -8.69
C ALA A 49 -14.10 4.98 -9.23
N TRP A 50 -13.31 3.90 -9.31
CA TRP A 50 -11.98 3.96 -9.95
C TRP A 50 -12.09 4.20 -11.47
N ARG A 51 -12.97 3.47 -12.17
CA ARG A 51 -13.22 3.66 -13.61
C ARG A 51 -13.63 5.09 -13.97
N ASN A 52 -14.29 5.77 -13.04
CA ASN A 52 -14.79 7.14 -13.18
C ASN A 52 -13.79 8.21 -12.74
N ALA A 53 -12.64 7.85 -12.15
CA ALA A 53 -11.68 8.81 -11.59
C ALA A 53 -10.92 9.57 -12.71
N PRO A 54 -11.25 10.85 -13.00
CA PRO A 54 -10.74 11.53 -14.20
C PRO A 54 -9.24 11.82 -14.16
N ARG A 55 -8.66 11.84 -12.95
CA ARG A 55 -7.24 12.12 -12.68
C ARG A 55 -6.34 10.89 -12.66
N CYS A 56 -6.88 9.69 -12.91
CA CYS A 56 -6.12 8.45 -12.84
C CYS A 56 -5.73 7.95 -14.24
N VAL A 57 -4.43 7.91 -14.55
CA VAL A 57 -3.92 7.37 -15.82
C VAL A 57 -3.94 5.83 -15.85
N GLY A 58 -3.87 5.17 -14.69
CA GLY A 58 -3.81 3.70 -14.55
C GLY A 58 -5.14 2.96 -14.72
N ARG A 59 -6.19 3.61 -15.24
CA ARG A 59 -7.56 3.08 -15.22
C ARG A 59 -7.79 1.83 -16.06
N ILE A 60 -6.89 1.44 -16.97
CA ILE A 60 -7.05 0.17 -17.72
C ILE A 60 -7.19 -1.06 -16.80
N GLN A 61 -6.71 -0.97 -15.56
CA GLN A 61 -6.76 -2.04 -14.57
C GLN A 61 -8.04 -2.06 -13.71
N TRP A 62 -8.99 -1.15 -13.94
CA TRP A 62 -10.15 -0.90 -13.06
C TRP A 62 -10.94 -2.16 -12.68
N GLY A 63 -11.07 -3.12 -13.61
CA GLY A 63 -11.82 -4.36 -13.40
C GLY A 63 -11.16 -5.35 -12.43
N LYS A 64 -9.87 -5.20 -12.13
CA LYS A 64 -9.05 -6.13 -11.33
C LYS A 64 -8.84 -5.71 -9.88
N LEU A 65 -9.56 -4.70 -9.40
CA LEU A 65 -9.50 -4.24 -8.01
C LEU A 65 -9.97 -5.33 -7.03
N GLN A 66 -9.15 -5.67 -6.04
CA GLN A 66 -9.59 -6.42 -4.86
C GLN A 66 -10.33 -5.47 -3.91
N VAL A 67 -11.49 -5.89 -3.42
CA VAL A 67 -12.26 -5.13 -2.43
C VAL A 67 -12.27 -5.92 -1.12
N PHE A 68 -11.87 -5.29 -0.03
CA PHE A 68 -12.04 -5.79 1.32
C PHE A 68 -13.22 -5.06 1.96
N ASP A 69 -14.30 -5.79 2.22
CA ASP A 69 -15.44 -5.26 2.96
C ASP A 69 -15.09 -5.23 4.46
N ALA A 70 -14.95 -4.02 5.01
CA ALA A 70 -14.68 -3.77 6.42
C ALA A 70 -15.81 -2.93 7.04
N ARG A 71 -17.02 -3.00 6.49
CA ARG A 71 -18.19 -2.27 7.00
C ARG A 71 -18.69 -2.80 8.34
N ASP A 72 -18.18 -3.93 8.80
CA ASP A 72 -18.40 -4.47 10.15
C ASP A 72 -17.42 -3.90 11.20
N CYS A 73 -16.41 -3.14 10.78
CA CYS A 73 -15.41 -2.56 11.66
C CYS A 73 -16.04 -1.61 12.69
N SER A 74 -15.62 -1.75 13.94
CA SER A 74 -16.20 -1.06 15.10
C SER A 74 -15.22 -0.17 15.86
N SER A 75 -13.91 -0.34 15.66
CA SER A 75 -12.86 0.33 16.44
C SER A 75 -11.62 0.68 15.62
N ALA A 76 -10.79 1.59 16.14
CA ALA A 76 -9.53 1.99 15.49
C ALA A 76 -8.50 0.83 15.43
N GLN A 77 -8.54 -0.09 16.39
CA GLN A 77 -7.69 -1.29 16.42
C GLN A 77 -8.08 -2.28 15.31
N GLU A 78 -9.38 -2.44 15.07
CA GLU A 78 -9.87 -3.23 13.92
C GLU A 78 -9.51 -2.55 12.60
N MET A 79 -9.65 -1.23 12.50
CA MET A 79 -9.19 -0.48 11.33
C MET A 79 -7.71 -0.77 11.03
N PHE A 80 -6.85 -0.70 12.05
CA PHE A 80 -5.43 -0.97 11.92
C PHE A 80 -5.16 -2.40 11.42
N THR A 81 -5.91 -3.38 11.93
CA THR A 81 -5.81 -4.78 11.48
C THR A 81 -6.18 -4.93 10.02
N TYR A 82 -7.30 -4.33 9.59
CA TYR A 82 -7.71 -4.31 8.19
C TYR A 82 -6.68 -3.64 7.28
N ILE A 83 -6.08 -2.52 7.72
CA ILE A 83 -5.04 -1.80 7.00
C ILE A 83 -3.76 -2.63 6.86
N CYS A 84 -3.32 -3.32 7.92
CA CYS A 84 -2.16 -4.21 7.85
C CYS A 84 -2.39 -5.35 6.84
N ASN A 85 -3.59 -5.94 6.83
CA ASN A 85 -3.95 -6.96 5.86
C ASN A 85 -3.99 -6.42 4.43
N HIS A 86 -4.51 -5.20 4.23
CA HIS A 86 -4.47 -4.49 2.96
C HIS A 86 -3.04 -4.31 2.46
N ILE A 87 -2.15 -3.73 3.29
CA ILE A 87 -0.75 -3.48 2.91
C ILE A 87 -0.04 -4.80 2.57
N LYS A 88 -0.22 -5.84 3.39
CA LYS A 88 0.38 -7.17 3.13
C LYS A 88 -0.12 -7.76 1.81
N TYR A 89 -1.42 -7.71 1.56
CA TYR A 89 -2.02 -8.20 0.32
C TYR A 89 -1.52 -7.41 -0.88
N ALA A 90 -1.59 -6.09 -0.83
CA ALA A 90 -1.27 -5.22 -1.94
C ALA A 90 0.22 -5.22 -2.26
N THR A 91 1.09 -5.31 -1.24
CA THR A 91 2.55 -5.34 -1.43
C THR A 91 3.02 -6.64 -2.08
N ASN A 92 2.46 -7.80 -1.68
CA ASN A 92 2.70 -9.10 -2.32
C ASN A 92 4.18 -9.37 -2.70
N ARG A 93 5.11 -9.07 -1.79
CA ARG A 93 6.56 -9.23 -1.97
C ARG A 93 7.13 -8.51 -3.21
N GLY A 94 6.57 -7.35 -3.56
CA GLY A 94 6.99 -6.55 -4.70
C GLY A 94 6.10 -6.69 -5.93
N ASN A 95 5.35 -7.79 -6.08
CA ASN A 95 4.41 -7.98 -7.18
C ASN A 95 3.05 -7.34 -6.87
N LEU A 96 2.99 -6.01 -6.95
CA LEU A 96 1.92 -5.20 -6.38
C LEU A 96 0.53 -5.56 -6.96
N ARG A 97 -0.48 -5.51 -6.09
CA ARG A 97 -1.88 -5.78 -6.43
C ARG A 97 -2.76 -4.60 -6.00
N SER A 98 -3.64 -4.16 -6.89
CA SER A 98 -4.61 -3.12 -6.58
C SER A 98 -5.64 -3.62 -5.58
N ALA A 99 -5.84 -2.86 -4.50
CA ALA A 99 -6.82 -3.18 -3.47
C ALA A 99 -7.51 -1.92 -2.94
N ILE A 100 -8.69 -2.07 -2.39
CA ILE A 100 -9.40 -1.08 -1.58
C ILE A 100 -9.96 -1.76 -0.34
N THR A 101 -9.91 -1.09 0.80
CA THR A 101 -10.62 -1.52 2.02
C THR A 101 -11.70 -0.50 2.30
N VAL A 102 -12.96 -0.92 2.42
CA VAL A 102 -14.09 0.00 2.64
C VAL A 102 -14.60 -0.15 4.07
N PHE A 103 -14.38 0.87 4.88
CA PHE A 103 -14.89 0.97 6.25
C PHE A 103 -16.35 1.42 6.28
N PRO A 104 -17.03 1.44 7.45
CA PRO A 104 -18.45 1.77 7.52
C PRO A 104 -18.81 3.12 6.90
N GLN A 105 -20.00 3.19 6.30
CA GLN A 105 -20.53 4.42 5.73
C GLN A 105 -20.85 5.46 6.80
N ARG A 106 -20.83 6.74 6.40
CA ARG A 106 -21.31 7.85 7.21
C ARG A 106 -22.77 7.60 7.61
N THR A 107 -23.05 7.82 8.89
CA THR A 107 -24.39 7.66 9.46
C THR A 107 -24.82 8.98 10.10
N PRO A 108 -26.05 9.48 9.84
CA PRO A 108 -26.54 10.70 10.49
C PRO A 108 -26.46 10.61 12.02
N GLY A 109 -25.97 11.68 12.65
CA GLY A 109 -25.88 11.78 14.12
C GLY A 109 -24.72 11.01 14.77
N ARG A 110 -23.89 10.32 13.99
CA ARG A 110 -22.70 9.60 14.45
C ARG A 110 -21.45 10.19 13.79
N GLY A 111 -20.30 10.17 14.49
CA GLY A 111 -19.01 10.52 13.91
C GLY A 111 -18.60 9.61 12.74
N ASP A 112 -17.58 10.04 11.99
CA ASP A 112 -17.05 9.28 10.86
C ASP A 112 -15.87 8.38 11.26
N PHE A 113 -15.76 7.23 10.60
CA PHE A 113 -14.47 6.55 10.45
C PHE A 113 -13.57 7.39 9.54
N ARG A 114 -12.34 7.71 9.98
CA ARG A 114 -11.37 8.48 9.19
C ARG A 114 -9.95 7.95 9.36
N ILE A 115 -9.18 8.00 8.28
CA ILE A 115 -7.72 7.87 8.32
C ILE A 115 -7.17 9.27 8.10
N TRP A 116 -6.45 9.80 9.09
CA TRP A 116 -5.94 11.17 9.05
C TRP A 116 -4.78 11.30 8.04
N ASN A 117 -3.98 10.25 7.89
CA ASN A 117 -2.89 10.21 6.92
C ASN A 117 -3.43 10.33 5.48
N SER A 118 -2.73 11.07 4.62
CA SER A 118 -3.09 11.20 3.21
C SER A 118 -2.78 9.95 2.39
N GLN A 119 -1.75 9.20 2.79
CA GLN A 119 -1.47 7.85 2.29
C GLN A 119 -1.15 6.92 3.47
N LEU A 120 -1.37 5.62 3.30
CA LEU A 120 -1.08 4.62 4.33
C LEU A 120 0.42 4.56 4.69
N VAL A 121 1.29 4.76 3.71
CA VAL A 121 2.74 4.85 3.92
C VAL A 121 3.20 6.21 3.41
N ARG A 122 3.83 7.00 4.28
CA ARG A 122 4.56 8.23 3.94
C ARG A 122 5.71 8.44 4.92
N TYR A 123 6.71 9.21 4.50
CA TYR A 123 7.78 9.65 5.38
C TYR A 123 7.42 10.92 6.14
N ALA A 124 7.89 11.04 7.38
CA ALA A 124 7.70 12.21 8.22
C ALA A 124 8.48 13.44 7.70
N GLY A 125 8.08 14.62 8.17
CA GLY A 125 8.75 15.89 7.92
C GLY A 125 8.95 16.69 9.20
N TYR A 126 10.19 17.09 9.48
CA TYR A 126 10.59 17.75 10.71
C TYR A 126 11.15 19.14 10.43
N ARG A 127 10.45 20.19 10.89
CA ARG A 127 11.00 21.55 10.91
C ARG A 127 12.25 21.61 11.79
N GLN A 128 13.32 22.16 11.23
CA GLN A 128 14.59 22.39 11.91
C GLN A 128 14.64 23.81 12.48
N GLN A 129 15.61 24.09 13.34
CA GLN A 129 15.79 25.42 13.97
C GLN A 129 16.13 26.52 12.97
N ASP A 130 16.81 26.19 11.88
CA ASP A 130 17.19 27.10 10.80
C ASP A 130 16.05 27.36 9.77
N GLY A 131 14.87 26.79 10.00
CA GLY A 131 13.72 26.90 9.10
C GLY A 131 13.71 25.87 7.95
N SER A 132 14.78 25.08 7.79
CA SER A 132 14.79 23.96 6.86
C SER A 132 13.87 22.82 7.34
N VAL A 133 13.60 21.86 6.47
CA VAL A 133 12.83 20.66 6.81
C VAL A 133 13.65 19.42 6.52
N ARG A 134 13.79 18.55 7.52
CA ARG A 134 14.33 17.20 7.35
C ARG A 134 13.21 16.22 7.04
N GLY A 135 13.39 15.37 6.04
CA GLY A 135 12.37 14.42 5.60
C GLY A 135 11.47 15.02 4.51
N ASP A 136 10.17 14.77 4.57
CA ASP A 136 9.19 15.21 3.56
C ASP A 136 8.45 16.50 4.01
N PRO A 137 8.71 17.68 3.40
CA PRO A 137 8.04 18.92 3.77
C PRO A 137 6.52 18.90 3.64
N ALA A 138 5.97 18.06 2.75
CA ALA A 138 4.53 17.94 2.59
C ALA A 138 3.85 17.25 3.79
N ASN A 139 4.60 16.69 4.73
CA ASN A 139 4.08 15.96 5.89
C ASN A 139 4.36 16.64 7.23
N VAL A 140 4.86 17.86 7.26
CA VAL A 140 5.22 18.50 8.53
C VAL A 140 4.02 18.63 9.47
N GLU A 141 2.85 19.07 8.96
CA GLU A 141 1.63 19.22 9.76
C GLU A 141 1.17 17.89 10.39
N ILE A 142 1.06 16.82 9.60
CA ILE A 142 0.66 15.50 10.12
C ILE A 142 1.74 14.89 11.03
N THR A 143 3.01 15.18 10.80
CA THR A 143 4.12 14.76 11.66
C THR A 143 4.00 15.40 13.04
N GLU A 144 3.75 16.71 13.10
CA GLU A 144 3.51 17.45 14.34
C GLU A 144 2.29 16.89 15.09
N LEU A 145 1.20 16.55 14.39
CA LEU A 145 0.03 15.88 14.97
C LEU A 145 0.37 14.51 15.55
N CYS A 146 1.13 13.67 14.85
CA CYS A 146 1.58 12.37 15.36
C CYS A 146 2.39 12.53 16.66
N ILE A 147 3.31 13.50 16.71
CA ILE A 147 4.10 13.81 17.91
C ILE A 147 3.20 14.26 19.07
N GLN A 148 2.23 15.14 18.81
CA GLN A 148 1.24 15.58 19.81
C GLN A 148 0.41 14.42 20.36
N HIS A 149 0.12 13.41 19.53
CA HIS A 149 -0.60 12.19 19.93
C HIS A 149 0.28 11.10 20.58
N GLY A 150 1.56 11.40 20.82
CA GLY A 150 2.49 10.57 21.61
C GLY A 150 3.51 9.80 20.78
N TRP A 151 3.64 10.06 19.48
CA TRP A 151 4.72 9.46 18.69
C TRP A 151 6.08 10.03 19.07
N THR A 152 7.06 9.15 19.25
CA THR A 152 8.47 9.53 19.46
C THR A 152 9.22 9.31 18.15
N PRO A 153 9.59 10.36 17.41
CA PRO A 153 10.21 10.24 16.10
C PRO A 153 11.67 9.79 16.19
N GLY A 154 12.16 9.12 15.14
CA GLY A 154 13.58 8.83 14.96
C GLY A 154 14.40 10.04 14.51
N ASN A 155 13.74 11.06 13.96
CA ASN A 155 14.31 12.28 13.35
C ASN A 155 15.23 12.00 12.13
N GLY A 156 14.93 10.93 11.38
CA GLY A 156 15.59 10.54 10.14
C GLY A 156 14.96 11.16 8.90
N ARG A 157 15.64 11.03 7.75
CA ARG A 157 15.19 11.56 6.44
C ARG A 157 14.04 10.74 5.82
N PHE A 158 13.87 9.50 6.25
CA PHE A 158 12.92 8.53 5.70
C PHE A 158 12.20 7.77 6.84
N ASP A 159 11.80 8.48 7.89
CA ASP A 159 11.04 7.88 8.99
C ASP A 159 9.60 7.63 8.53
N VAL A 160 9.15 6.37 8.54
CA VAL A 160 7.76 6.03 8.20
C VAL A 160 6.82 6.58 9.29
N LEU A 161 5.82 7.35 8.87
CA LEU A 161 4.79 7.87 9.77
C LEU A 161 3.95 6.74 10.37
N PRO A 162 3.53 6.85 11.65
CA PRO A 162 2.46 6.03 12.17
C PRO A 162 1.12 6.45 11.54
N LEU A 163 0.11 5.60 11.67
CA LEU A 163 -1.26 5.88 11.28
C LEU A 163 -2.01 6.55 12.44
N LEU A 164 -2.73 7.63 12.14
CA LEU A 164 -3.74 8.23 13.01
C LEU A 164 -5.12 7.80 12.53
N LEU A 165 -5.76 6.90 13.28
CA LEU A 165 -7.01 6.24 12.93
C LEU A 165 -8.12 6.71 13.86
N GLN A 166 -9.23 7.13 13.28
CA GLN A 166 -10.39 7.63 14.00
C GLN A 166 -11.57 6.68 13.78
N ALA A 167 -12.05 6.11 14.89
CA ALA A 167 -13.39 5.53 14.95
C ALA A 167 -14.42 6.61 15.31
N PRO A 168 -15.71 6.39 15.03
CA PRO A 168 -16.76 7.36 15.32
C PRO A 168 -16.80 7.79 16.79
N ASP A 169 -16.97 9.09 17.00
CA ASP A 169 -17.17 9.71 18.31
C ASP A 169 -16.00 9.55 19.30
N GLU A 170 -14.84 9.07 18.80
CA GLU A 170 -13.61 8.87 19.56
C GLU A 170 -12.46 9.76 19.02
N PRO A 171 -11.51 10.19 19.87
CA PRO A 171 -10.29 10.84 19.39
C PRO A 171 -9.43 9.86 18.57
N PRO A 172 -8.64 10.34 17.59
CA PRO A 172 -7.80 9.45 16.80
C PRO A 172 -6.73 8.77 17.65
N GLU A 173 -6.52 7.48 17.37
CA GLU A 173 -5.50 6.64 17.98
C GLU A 173 -4.31 6.44 17.05
N LEU A 174 -3.13 6.29 17.63
CA LEU A 174 -1.86 6.22 16.92
C LEU A 174 -1.36 4.78 16.84
N PHE A 175 -1.06 4.31 15.62
CA PHE A 175 -0.58 2.97 15.36
C PHE A 175 0.68 2.98 14.50
N ALA A 176 1.79 2.44 15.02
CA ALA A 176 3.00 2.26 14.23
C ALA A 176 2.82 1.09 13.25
N LEU A 177 3.15 1.30 11.97
CA LEU A 177 3.16 0.21 11.00
C LEU A 177 4.28 -0.78 11.32
N PRO A 178 4.02 -2.11 11.28
CA PRO A 178 5.08 -3.10 11.38
C PRO A 178 6.09 -2.91 10.25
N PRO A 179 7.40 -2.73 10.53
CA PRO A 179 8.41 -2.45 9.50
C PRO A 179 8.47 -3.51 8.40
N GLU A 180 8.17 -4.77 8.71
CA GLU A 180 8.15 -5.88 7.75
C GLU A 180 7.02 -5.79 6.72
N LEU A 181 6.00 -4.97 6.96
CA LEU A 181 4.94 -4.69 5.99
C LEU A 181 5.29 -3.54 5.04
N VAL A 182 6.30 -2.73 5.38
CA VAL A 182 6.70 -1.57 4.59
C VAL A 182 7.89 -1.95 3.72
N LEU A 183 7.61 -2.30 2.47
CA LEU A 183 8.64 -2.56 1.47
C LEU A 183 9.21 -1.23 0.96
N GLU A 184 10.49 -0.98 1.20
CA GLU A 184 11.25 0.16 0.65
C GLU A 184 12.22 -0.30 -0.43
N VAL A 185 12.45 0.56 -1.41
CA VAL A 185 13.42 0.37 -2.50
C VAL A 185 14.51 1.44 -2.36
N PRO A 186 15.76 1.07 -2.01
CA PRO A 186 16.92 1.94 -2.15
C PRO A 186 17.09 2.35 -3.61
N LEU A 187 17.44 3.62 -3.85
CA LEU A 187 17.60 4.13 -5.21
C LEU A 187 19.06 4.13 -5.65
N GLU A 188 19.31 3.52 -6.80
CA GLU A 188 20.60 3.37 -7.47
C GLU A 188 20.44 3.76 -8.95
N HIS A 189 21.54 4.16 -9.60
CA HIS A 189 21.54 4.56 -11.01
C HIS A 189 22.29 3.51 -11.86
N PRO A 190 21.80 3.18 -13.08
CA PRO A 190 22.46 2.17 -13.93
C PRO A 190 23.89 2.51 -14.36
N THR A 191 24.25 3.80 -14.37
CA THR A 191 25.55 4.29 -14.88
C THR A 191 26.25 5.29 -13.95
N LEU A 192 25.55 5.87 -12.97
CA LEU A 192 26.09 6.92 -12.10
C LEU A 192 26.33 6.30 -10.72
N GLU A 193 27.50 5.71 -10.51
CA GLU A 193 27.82 4.91 -9.31
C GLU A 193 27.64 5.69 -8.00
N TRP A 194 27.89 7.00 -8.02
CA TRP A 194 27.74 7.88 -6.86
C TRP A 194 26.28 8.07 -6.42
N PHE A 195 25.29 7.73 -7.25
CA PHE A 195 23.88 7.97 -6.94
C PHE A 195 23.41 7.23 -5.68
N ALA A 196 23.90 6.00 -5.48
CA ALA A 196 23.60 5.21 -4.28
C ALA A 196 24.07 5.90 -2.98
N ALA A 197 25.15 6.68 -3.05
CA ALA A 197 25.68 7.41 -1.91
C ALA A 197 24.78 8.57 -1.44
N LEU A 198 23.80 9.00 -2.26
CA LEU A 198 22.78 9.98 -1.83
C LEU A 198 21.85 9.41 -0.74
N GLY A 199 21.85 8.08 -0.54
CA GLY A 199 21.07 7.40 0.48
C GLY A 199 19.56 7.52 0.29
N LEU A 200 19.11 7.71 -0.95
CA LEU A 200 17.71 7.86 -1.31
C LEU A 200 17.00 6.50 -1.28
N ARG A 201 15.74 6.50 -0.89
CA ARG A 201 14.85 5.34 -0.94
C ARG A 201 13.40 5.79 -1.08
N TRP A 202 12.55 4.91 -1.60
CA TRP A 202 11.11 5.15 -1.64
C TRP A 202 10.32 3.89 -1.31
N TYR A 203 9.17 4.03 -0.67
CA TYR A 203 8.29 2.91 -0.36
C TYR A 203 7.60 2.40 -1.63
N ALA A 204 7.37 1.09 -1.71
CA ALA A 204 6.86 0.44 -2.91
C ALA A 204 5.38 0.73 -3.18
N LEU A 205 4.57 0.87 -2.12
CA LEU A 205 3.11 0.86 -2.22
C LEU A 205 2.50 2.27 -2.16
N PRO A 206 2.02 2.86 -3.28
CA PRO A 206 1.19 4.05 -3.24
C PRO A 206 -0.23 3.70 -2.80
N ALA A 207 -0.62 4.14 -1.61
CA ALA A 207 -1.94 3.85 -1.05
C ALA A 207 -2.62 5.11 -0.51
N VAL A 208 -3.52 5.71 -1.29
CA VAL A 208 -4.29 6.90 -0.89
C VAL A 208 -5.29 6.52 0.20
N SER A 209 -5.38 7.31 1.27
CA SER A 209 -6.21 6.97 2.45
C SER A 209 -7.17 8.06 2.92
N ASN A 210 -7.07 9.28 2.38
CA ASN A 210 -7.87 10.42 2.83
C ASN A 210 -9.01 10.82 1.88
N MET A 211 -9.33 10.04 0.86
CA MET A 211 -10.47 10.29 -0.02
C MET A 211 -11.75 9.63 0.49
N LEU A 212 -12.90 10.23 0.17
CA LEU A 212 -14.23 9.70 0.41
C LEU A 212 -14.68 8.91 -0.82
N LEU A 213 -15.22 7.71 -0.63
CA LEU A 213 -15.87 6.94 -1.69
C LEU A 213 -17.38 7.20 -1.63
N GLU A 214 -17.98 7.62 -2.75
CA GLU A 214 -19.42 7.79 -2.89
C GLU A 214 -19.99 6.71 -3.81
N ILE A 215 -21.03 6.00 -3.34
CA ILE A 215 -21.75 4.97 -4.11
C ILE A 215 -23.25 5.13 -3.87
N GLY A 216 -24.00 5.54 -4.90
CA GLY A 216 -25.46 5.56 -4.85
C GLY A 216 -26.03 6.45 -3.75
N GLY A 217 -25.39 7.59 -3.49
CA GLY A 217 -25.75 8.53 -2.43
C GLY A 217 -25.18 8.17 -1.05
N LEU A 218 -24.57 6.99 -0.87
CA LEU A 218 -23.89 6.62 0.35
C LEU A 218 -22.46 7.14 0.34
N GLU A 219 -21.98 7.59 1.49
CA GLU A 219 -20.63 8.12 1.67
C GLU A 219 -19.80 7.21 2.57
N PHE A 220 -18.60 6.84 2.13
CA PHE A 220 -17.64 6.04 2.86
C PHE A 220 -16.38 6.89 3.12
N PRO A 221 -16.30 7.60 4.26
CA PRO A 221 -15.23 8.59 4.52
C PRO A 221 -13.84 7.97 4.75
N ALA A 222 -13.77 6.66 5.03
CA ALA A 222 -12.53 5.90 5.10
C ALA A 222 -12.59 4.73 4.11
N ALA A 223 -11.91 4.89 2.97
CA ALA A 223 -11.84 3.87 1.94
C ALA A 223 -10.44 3.81 1.31
N PRO A 224 -9.37 3.46 2.06
CA PRO A 224 -8.02 3.48 1.53
C PRO A 224 -7.87 2.51 0.36
N PHE A 225 -7.22 2.97 -0.70
CA PHE A 225 -6.97 2.19 -1.91
C PHE A 225 -5.54 2.34 -2.41
N SER A 226 -5.04 1.28 -3.04
CA SER A 226 -3.66 1.21 -3.54
C SER A 226 -3.58 0.67 -4.95
N GLY A 227 -2.49 1.05 -5.63
CA GLY A 227 -2.09 0.50 -6.92
C GLY A 227 -0.58 0.28 -6.93
N TRP A 228 0.07 0.66 -8.03
CA TRP A 228 1.51 0.75 -8.13
C TRP A 228 1.90 2.08 -8.76
N TYR A 229 3.13 2.50 -8.53
CA TYR A 229 3.63 3.80 -8.97
C TYR A 229 3.80 3.85 -10.49
N MET A 230 3.48 5.01 -11.06
CA MET A 230 4.16 5.52 -12.24
C MET A 230 5.47 6.20 -11.80
N SER A 231 6.59 5.92 -12.48
CA SER A 231 7.92 6.33 -12.04
C SER A 231 8.07 7.83 -11.75
N THR A 232 7.41 8.68 -12.54
CA THR A 232 7.45 10.14 -12.43
C THR A 232 6.75 10.69 -11.18
N GLU A 233 5.90 9.91 -10.53
CA GLU A 233 5.37 10.26 -9.20
C GLU A 233 6.49 10.31 -8.15
N ILE A 234 7.48 9.42 -8.25
CA ILE A 234 8.64 9.42 -7.37
C ILE A 234 9.70 10.36 -7.93
N GLY A 235 10.19 10.09 -9.14
CA GLY A 235 11.35 10.74 -9.73
C GLY A 235 11.15 12.24 -9.94
N THR A 236 9.99 12.66 -10.46
CA THR A 236 9.71 14.07 -10.69
C THR A 236 9.03 14.72 -9.49
N ARG A 237 7.91 14.17 -9.02
CA ARG A 237 7.11 14.84 -7.98
C ARG A 237 7.73 14.73 -6.59
N ASN A 238 8.03 13.52 -6.12
CA ASN A 238 8.50 13.36 -4.75
C ASN A 238 9.95 13.84 -4.56
N LEU A 239 10.82 13.56 -5.52
CA LEU A 239 12.25 13.87 -5.41
C LEU A 239 12.60 15.29 -5.88
N CYS A 240 11.99 15.79 -6.97
CA CYS A 240 12.40 17.06 -7.58
C CYS A 240 11.52 18.26 -7.25
N ASP A 241 10.28 18.10 -6.78
CA ASP A 241 9.44 19.27 -6.44
C ASP A 241 10.14 20.12 -5.35
N PRO A 242 10.21 21.46 -5.51
CA PRO A 242 10.87 22.34 -4.54
C PRO A 242 10.28 22.32 -3.13
N HIS A 243 9.00 21.95 -3.01
CA HIS A 243 8.28 21.82 -1.75
C HIS A 243 8.26 20.37 -1.22
N ARG A 244 9.12 19.51 -1.79
CA ARG A 244 9.30 18.10 -1.42
C ARG A 244 10.79 17.85 -1.09
N TYR A 245 11.39 16.76 -1.58
CA TYR A 245 12.78 16.45 -1.27
C TYR A 245 13.79 17.35 -2.00
N ASN A 246 13.38 18.04 -3.07
CA ASN A 246 14.14 19.06 -3.80
C ASN A 246 15.61 18.68 -4.11
N ILE A 247 15.87 17.46 -4.57
CA ILE A 247 17.25 16.95 -4.78
C ILE A 247 17.88 17.37 -6.12
N LEU A 248 17.17 18.16 -6.93
CA LEU A 248 17.51 18.37 -8.34
C LEU A 248 18.88 19.05 -8.51
N GLU A 249 19.19 20.01 -7.64
CA GLU A 249 20.47 20.71 -7.64
C GLU A 249 21.62 19.82 -7.14
N ASP A 250 21.39 19.03 -6.08
CA ASP A 250 22.39 18.07 -5.57
C ASP A 250 22.84 17.09 -6.66
N VAL A 251 21.88 16.53 -7.40
CA VAL A 251 22.14 15.61 -8.51
C VAL A 251 22.89 16.33 -9.65
N ALA A 252 22.49 17.55 -10.00
CA ALA A 252 23.15 18.31 -11.07
C ALA A 252 24.61 18.65 -10.75
N VAL A 253 24.92 18.95 -9.49
CA VAL A 253 26.30 19.18 -9.03
C VAL A 253 27.12 17.90 -9.11
N CYS A 254 26.59 16.76 -8.68
CA CYS A 254 27.28 15.47 -8.80
C CYS A 254 27.49 15.03 -10.27
N MET A 255 26.69 15.55 -11.19
CA MET A 255 26.84 15.36 -12.64
C MET A 255 27.80 16.36 -13.31
N ASP A 256 28.40 17.29 -12.56
CA ASP A 256 29.26 18.37 -13.08
C ASP A 256 28.54 19.25 -14.14
N LEU A 257 27.26 19.53 -13.93
CA LEU A 257 26.47 20.39 -14.81
C LEU A 257 26.61 21.88 -14.43
N ASP A 258 26.59 22.76 -15.43
CA ASP A 258 26.54 24.21 -15.18
C ASP A 258 25.15 24.64 -14.67
N THR A 259 25.03 24.79 -13.35
CA THR A 259 23.78 25.18 -12.66
C THR A 259 23.52 26.69 -12.67
N ARG A 260 24.44 27.52 -13.18
CA ARG A 260 24.37 29.00 -13.09
C ARG A 260 23.31 29.63 -13.99
N THR A 261 22.97 28.98 -15.10
CA THR A 261 21.98 29.48 -16.07
C THR A 261 20.97 28.42 -16.43
N THR A 262 19.70 28.80 -16.56
CA THR A 262 18.64 27.89 -16.99
C THR A 262 18.79 27.45 -18.45
N SER A 263 19.48 28.23 -19.29
CA SER A 263 19.71 27.90 -20.70
C SER A 263 20.62 26.69 -20.93
N SER A 264 21.38 26.25 -19.90
CA SER A 264 22.15 25.00 -19.97
C SER A 264 21.27 23.75 -19.90
N LEU A 265 19.99 23.91 -19.54
CA LEU A 265 19.00 22.86 -19.33
C LEU A 265 19.45 21.84 -18.27
N TRP A 266 20.22 22.28 -17.27
CA TRP A 266 20.73 21.40 -16.22
C TRP A 266 19.60 20.72 -15.43
N LYS A 267 18.48 21.42 -15.22
CA LYS A 267 17.30 20.87 -14.53
C LYS A 267 16.69 19.71 -15.30
N ASP A 268 16.53 19.86 -16.61
CA ASP A 268 15.99 18.82 -17.49
C ASP A 268 16.89 17.59 -17.49
N LYS A 269 18.21 17.79 -17.64
CA LYS A 269 19.20 16.69 -17.60
C LYS A 269 19.17 15.93 -16.28
N ALA A 270 19.25 16.63 -15.15
CA ALA A 270 19.22 16.01 -13.83
C ALA A 270 17.89 15.28 -13.56
N ALA A 271 16.76 15.87 -13.97
CA ALA A 271 15.44 15.26 -13.79
C ALA A 271 15.28 13.96 -14.60
N VAL A 272 15.89 13.87 -15.79
CA VAL A 272 15.92 12.64 -16.59
C VAL A 272 16.72 11.54 -15.89
N GLU A 273 17.93 11.82 -15.41
CA GLU A 273 18.74 10.82 -14.70
C GLU A 273 18.07 10.33 -13.40
N ILE A 274 17.41 11.22 -12.65
CA ILE A 274 16.61 10.82 -11.47
C ILE A 274 15.47 9.87 -11.88
N ASN A 275 14.79 10.16 -12.99
CA ASN A 275 13.72 9.30 -13.51
C ASN A 275 14.24 8.03 -14.20
N LEU A 276 15.54 7.91 -14.48
CA LEU A 276 16.19 6.65 -14.89
C LEU A 276 16.52 5.79 -13.66
N ALA A 277 17.05 6.40 -12.58
CA ALA A 277 17.35 5.69 -11.32
C ALA A 277 16.13 4.97 -10.74
N VAL A 278 14.98 5.64 -10.67
CA VAL A 278 13.77 5.11 -10.01
C VAL A 278 13.30 3.77 -10.60
N PRO A 279 12.92 3.68 -11.90
CA PRO A 279 12.46 2.42 -12.47
C PRO A 279 13.57 1.36 -12.49
N HIS A 280 14.83 1.74 -12.71
CA HIS A 280 15.96 0.83 -12.62
C HIS A 280 16.03 0.14 -11.24
N SER A 281 15.97 0.92 -10.18
CA SER A 281 16.02 0.44 -8.79
C SER A 281 14.84 -0.49 -8.46
N TYR A 282 13.64 -0.10 -8.87
CA TYR A 282 12.44 -0.92 -8.66
C TYR A 282 12.51 -2.23 -9.43
N GLN A 283 13.02 -2.23 -10.67
CA GLN A 283 13.22 -3.44 -11.47
C GLN A 283 14.25 -4.38 -10.83
N LEU A 284 15.39 -3.85 -10.36
CA LEU A 284 16.39 -4.63 -9.62
C LEU A 284 15.81 -5.27 -8.36
N ALA A 285 15.00 -4.51 -7.63
CA ALA A 285 14.31 -4.98 -6.43
C ALA A 285 13.10 -5.89 -6.73
N LYS A 286 12.78 -6.14 -8.01
CA LYS A 286 11.60 -6.91 -8.46
C LYS A 286 10.27 -6.35 -7.93
N VAL A 287 10.17 -5.04 -7.85
CA VAL A 287 8.97 -4.31 -7.44
C VAL A 287 8.26 -3.74 -8.66
N THR A 288 6.94 -3.94 -8.73
CA THR A 288 6.09 -3.42 -9.80
C THR A 288 6.17 -1.90 -9.89
N ILE A 289 6.54 -1.40 -11.06
CA ILE A 289 6.51 0.02 -11.43
C ILE A 289 6.20 0.12 -12.92
N VAL A 290 5.65 1.24 -13.36
CA VAL A 290 5.44 1.54 -14.79
C VAL A 290 6.06 2.88 -15.14
N ASP A 291 6.70 2.98 -16.30
CA ASP A 291 7.15 4.27 -16.81
C ASP A 291 5.98 5.06 -17.42
N HIS A 292 6.18 6.37 -17.59
CA HIS A 292 5.12 7.27 -18.03
C HIS A 292 4.76 7.11 -19.52
N HIS A 293 5.64 6.57 -20.36
CA HIS A 293 5.31 6.28 -21.76
C HIS A 293 4.38 5.06 -21.86
N ALA A 294 4.72 3.96 -21.18
CA ALA A 294 3.89 2.76 -21.14
C ALA A 294 2.53 3.03 -20.46
N ALA A 295 2.51 3.80 -19.38
CA ALA A 295 1.29 4.16 -18.67
C ALA A 295 0.32 4.97 -19.55
N THR A 296 0.83 5.98 -20.26
CA THR A 296 0.02 6.83 -21.13
C THR A 296 -0.44 6.11 -22.40
N ALA A 297 0.39 5.26 -22.99
CA ALA A 297 -0.03 4.38 -24.10
C ALA A 297 -1.17 3.42 -23.66
N SER A 298 -1.05 2.85 -22.45
CA SER A 298 -2.12 2.03 -21.86
C SER A 298 -3.39 2.83 -21.60
N PHE A 299 -3.27 4.10 -21.17
CA PHE A 299 -4.41 4.98 -20.99
C PHE A 299 -5.15 5.27 -22.30
N MET A 300 -4.43 5.51 -23.39
CA MET A 300 -5.05 5.68 -24.71
C MET A 300 -5.85 4.44 -25.10
N LYS A 301 -5.34 3.23 -24.82
CA LYS A 301 -6.10 2.01 -25.07
C LYS A 301 -7.36 1.91 -24.21
N HIS A 302 -7.27 2.32 -22.94
CA HIS A 302 -8.43 2.42 -22.08
C HIS A 302 -9.47 3.40 -22.63
N LEU A 303 -9.06 4.60 -23.04
CA LEU A 303 -9.93 5.62 -23.62
C LEU A 303 -10.71 5.08 -24.82
N GLU A 304 -10.05 4.41 -25.77
CA GLU A 304 -10.71 3.76 -26.91
C GLU A 304 -11.76 2.73 -26.48
N ASN A 305 -11.41 1.88 -25.50
CA ASN A 305 -12.30 0.84 -25.01
C ASN A 305 -13.53 1.44 -24.31
N GLU A 306 -13.35 2.51 -23.55
CA GLU A 306 -14.45 3.21 -22.87
C GLU A 306 -15.36 3.94 -23.85
N GLN A 307 -14.81 4.56 -24.90
CA GLN A 307 -15.60 5.16 -25.96
C GLN A 307 -16.50 4.13 -26.64
N LYS A 308 -15.96 2.94 -26.93
CA LYS A 308 -16.75 1.83 -27.51
C LYS A 308 -17.77 1.25 -26.55
N ALA A 309 -17.41 1.10 -25.26
CA ALA A 309 -18.24 0.41 -24.28
C ALA A 309 -19.36 1.28 -23.70
N ARG A 310 -19.13 2.59 -23.52
CA ARG A 310 -20.07 3.50 -22.85
C ARG A 310 -20.13 4.92 -23.45
N GLY A 311 -19.54 5.14 -24.62
CA GLY A 311 -19.65 6.42 -25.34
C GLY A 311 -18.82 7.57 -24.77
N GLY A 312 -17.94 7.33 -23.78
CA GLY A 312 -17.12 8.37 -23.19
C GLY A 312 -16.19 7.89 -22.07
N CYS A 313 -15.20 8.72 -21.74
CA CYS A 313 -14.30 8.53 -20.62
C CYS A 313 -14.00 9.88 -19.96
N PRO A 314 -14.41 10.13 -18.69
CA PRO A 314 -14.07 11.38 -18.02
C PRO A 314 -12.56 11.45 -17.81
N ALA A 315 -11.90 12.53 -18.22
CA ALA A 315 -10.46 12.66 -18.07
C ALA A 315 -10.06 14.13 -17.84
N ASP A 316 -9.20 14.32 -16.83
CA ASP A 316 -8.64 15.61 -16.45
C ASP A 316 -7.23 15.72 -17.05
N TRP A 317 -7.11 16.35 -18.21
CA TRP A 317 -5.87 16.41 -18.99
C TRP A 317 -4.68 16.90 -18.16
N ALA A 318 -4.89 17.87 -17.26
CA ALA A 318 -3.85 18.43 -16.40
C ALA A 318 -3.25 17.43 -15.42
N TRP A 319 -3.95 16.32 -15.13
CA TRP A 319 -3.47 15.22 -14.28
C TRP A 319 -3.05 13.98 -15.09
N ILE A 320 -3.60 13.79 -16.29
CA ILE A 320 -3.27 12.64 -17.15
C ILE A 320 -1.92 12.84 -17.84
N VAL A 321 -1.57 14.07 -18.24
CA VAL A 321 -0.27 14.35 -18.85
C VAL A 321 0.83 14.24 -17.79
N PRO A 322 1.89 13.44 -18.03
CA PRO A 322 2.99 13.30 -17.08
C PRO A 322 3.75 14.62 -16.84
N PRO A 323 4.35 14.80 -15.65
CA PRO A 323 5.02 16.05 -15.27
C PRO A 323 6.39 16.27 -15.95
N ILE A 324 6.84 15.32 -16.77
CA ILE A 324 8.05 15.40 -17.59
C ILE A 324 7.77 14.76 -18.94
N SER A 325 8.40 15.25 -20.00
CA SER A 325 8.26 14.71 -21.36
C SER A 325 6.82 14.73 -21.91
N GLY A 326 5.97 15.67 -21.47
CA GLY A 326 4.54 15.68 -21.77
C GLY A 326 4.18 15.47 -23.24
N SER A 327 4.67 16.32 -24.15
CA SER A 327 4.39 16.22 -25.60
C SER A 327 5.02 15.02 -26.29
N LEU A 328 5.93 14.30 -25.63
CA LEU A 328 6.49 13.03 -26.09
C LEU A 328 5.61 11.83 -25.71
N THR A 329 4.46 12.08 -25.08
CA THR A 329 3.45 11.07 -24.75
C THR A 329 2.20 11.28 -25.58
N PRO A 330 1.46 10.20 -25.93
CA PRO A 330 0.30 10.31 -26.81
C PRO A 330 -0.86 11.09 -26.18
N VAL A 331 -0.94 11.12 -24.84
CA VAL A 331 -2.03 11.80 -24.11
C VAL A 331 -1.98 13.32 -24.21
N PHE A 332 -0.82 13.91 -24.50
CA PHE A 332 -0.70 15.36 -24.67
C PHE A 332 -1.51 15.86 -25.86
N HIS A 333 -1.51 15.09 -26.95
CA HIS A 333 -2.19 15.43 -28.21
C HIS A 333 -3.66 14.99 -28.24
N GLN A 334 -4.15 14.35 -27.17
CA GLN A 334 -5.52 13.86 -27.07
C GLN A 334 -6.39 14.86 -26.33
N GLU A 335 -7.42 15.39 -26.99
CA GLU A 335 -8.46 16.18 -26.35
C GLU A 335 -9.25 15.32 -25.35
N MET A 336 -9.54 15.88 -24.18
CA MET A 336 -10.21 15.17 -23.09
C MET A 336 -11.36 16.02 -22.55
N VAL A 337 -12.47 15.36 -22.21
CA VAL A 337 -13.60 16.02 -21.54
C VAL A 337 -13.57 15.62 -20.07
N ASN A 338 -13.48 16.63 -19.20
CA ASN A 338 -13.51 16.43 -17.76
C ASN A 338 -14.94 16.61 -17.24
N TYR A 339 -15.52 15.53 -16.74
CA TYR A 339 -16.84 15.51 -16.12
C TYR A 339 -16.87 14.49 -15.00
N VAL A 340 -17.89 14.61 -14.16
CA VAL A 340 -18.02 13.83 -12.94
C VAL A 340 -19.14 12.83 -13.11
N LEU A 341 -18.84 11.56 -12.88
CA LEU A 341 -19.82 10.48 -12.78
C LEU A 341 -19.97 10.04 -11.31
N SER A 342 -20.98 9.21 -11.04
CA SER A 342 -21.13 8.46 -9.79
C SER A 342 -21.20 6.97 -10.15
N PRO A 343 -20.63 6.05 -9.34
CA PRO A 343 -19.83 6.25 -8.12
C PRO A 343 -18.52 7.02 -8.34
N ALA A 344 -17.95 7.62 -7.29
CA ALA A 344 -16.73 8.42 -7.39
C ALA A 344 -15.90 8.49 -6.10
N PHE A 345 -14.59 8.70 -6.26
CA PHE A 345 -13.74 9.18 -5.18
C PHE A 345 -13.76 10.71 -5.11
N ARG A 346 -13.96 11.25 -3.91
CA ARG A 346 -14.05 12.68 -3.61
C ARG A 346 -12.96 13.09 -2.64
N TYR A 347 -12.45 14.31 -2.81
CA TYR A 347 -11.69 14.94 -1.74
C TYR A 347 -12.62 15.31 -0.60
N GLN A 348 -12.08 15.28 0.62
CA GLN A 348 -12.75 15.71 1.83
C GLN A 348 -11.74 16.51 2.66
N PRO A 349 -12.20 17.46 3.49
CA PRO A 349 -11.32 18.25 4.34
C PRO A 349 -10.50 17.35 5.28
N ASP A 350 -9.27 17.80 5.59
CA ASP A 350 -8.48 17.14 6.63
C ASP A 350 -9.28 17.12 7.95
N PRO A 351 -9.33 15.98 8.66
CA PRO A 351 -10.23 15.81 9.79
C PRO A 351 -9.92 16.76 10.96
N TRP A 352 -8.65 17.18 11.12
CA TRP A 352 -8.23 18.14 12.13
C TRP A 352 -8.59 19.61 11.79
N LYS A 353 -8.97 19.92 10.54
CA LYS A 353 -9.38 21.27 10.12
C LYS A 353 -10.89 21.52 10.29
N GLY A 354 -11.70 20.46 10.32
CA GLY A 354 -13.17 20.54 10.44
C GLY A 354 -13.73 20.39 11.86
N SER A 355 -12.91 19.92 12.81
CA SER A 355 -13.30 19.85 14.22
C SER A 355 -13.13 21.22 14.88
N ALA A 356 -14.11 22.11 14.71
CA ALA A 356 -14.33 23.15 15.71
C ALA A 356 -14.60 22.41 17.03
N ALA A 357 -13.56 22.37 17.87
CA ALA A 357 -13.56 21.68 19.14
C ALA A 357 -14.85 21.97 19.92
N LYS A 358 -15.76 20.99 19.96
CA LYS A 358 -16.69 20.88 21.08
C LYS A 358 -15.86 20.42 22.29
N GLY A 359 -15.21 21.40 22.92
CA GLY A 359 -14.69 21.34 24.28
C GLY A 359 -13.91 20.08 24.65
N ALA A 360 -12.67 19.96 24.19
CA ALA A 360 -11.67 19.19 24.92
C ALA A 360 -10.35 19.96 24.86
N GLY A 361 -10.01 20.63 25.96
CA GLY A 361 -8.68 21.18 26.14
C GLY A 361 -7.64 20.09 25.92
N ILE A 362 -6.77 20.29 24.95
CA ILE A 362 -5.62 19.40 24.71
C ILE A 362 -4.66 19.60 25.87
N ALA A 363 -4.74 18.74 26.88
CA ALA A 363 -3.71 18.55 27.88
C ALA A 363 -3.88 17.18 28.57
N ARG A 364 -3.37 16.11 27.93
CA ARG A 364 -2.95 14.93 28.69
C ARG A 364 -1.73 14.30 28.01
N LYS A 365 -0.55 14.53 28.59
CA LYS A 365 0.63 13.72 28.29
C LYS A 365 0.28 12.27 28.64
N LYS A 366 0.22 11.40 27.63
CA LYS A 366 -0.02 9.97 27.83
C LYS A 366 1.09 9.39 28.70
N THR A 367 0.72 8.55 29.64
CA THR A 367 1.66 7.95 30.60
C THR A 367 2.43 6.80 29.95
N PHE A 368 3.64 6.50 30.44
CA PHE A 368 4.47 5.37 29.96
C PHE A 368 3.69 4.04 29.92
N LYS A 369 2.70 3.87 30.80
CA LYS A 369 1.81 2.71 30.86
C LYS A 369 0.91 2.57 29.62
N GLU A 370 0.44 3.68 29.05
CA GLU A 370 -0.43 3.67 27.86
C GLU A 370 0.39 3.36 26.60
N VAL A 371 1.61 3.89 26.50
CA VAL A 371 2.56 3.53 25.42
C VAL A 371 2.97 2.06 25.54
N ALA A 372 3.27 1.57 26.75
CA ALA A 372 3.59 0.17 26.99
C ALA A 372 2.41 -0.76 26.65
N ASN A 373 1.17 -0.34 26.91
CA ASN A 373 -0.01 -1.10 26.52
C ASN A 373 -0.17 -1.17 25.00
N ALA A 374 0.07 -0.07 24.26
CA ALA A 374 0.05 -0.09 22.79
C ALA A 374 1.11 -1.05 22.23
N VAL A 375 2.34 -1.02 22.76
CA VAL A 375 3.41 -1.96 22.37
C VAL A 375 3.05 -3.40 22.73
N LYS A 376 2.48 -3.64 23.92
CA LYS A 376 2.05 -4.97 24.36
C LYS A 376 0.92 -5.53 23.50
N ILE A 377 -0.01 -4.69 23.07
CA ILE A 377 -1.10 -5.05 22.16
C ILE A 377 -0.52 -5.35 20.77
N SER A 378 0.36 -4.51 20.22
CA SER A 378 1.06 -4.79 18.96
C SER A 378 1.85 -6.10 19.00
N ALA A 379 2.56 -6.38 20.09
CA ALA A 379 3.28 -7.64 20.29
C ALA A 379 2.33 -8.84 20.42
N SER A 380 1.20 -8.68 21.11
CA SER A 380 0.16 -9.72 21.24
C SER A 380 -0.49 -10.02 19.88
N LEU A 381 -0.81 -9.00 19.08
CA LEU A 381 -1.35 -9.17 17.73
C LEU A 381 -0.32 -9.84 16.81
N MET A 382 0.96 -9.48 16.89
CA MET A 382 2.02 -10.21 16.19
C MET A 382 2.04 -11.69 16.60
N GLY A 383 1.91 -11.99 17.90
CA GLY A 383 1.79 -13.36 18.40
C GLY A 383 0.60 -14.12 17.78
N THR A 384 -0.58 -13.50 17.71
CA THR A 384 -1.77 -14.10 17.07
C THR A 384 -1.60 -14.29 15.56
N VAL A 385 -0.93 -13.37 14.88
CA VAL A 385 -0.63 -13.46 13.44
C VAL A 385 0.41 -14.54 13.16
N MET A 386 1.39 -14.73 14.03
CA MET A 386 2.35 -15.84 13.94
C MET A 386 1.68 -17.19 14.18
N ALA A 387 0.77 -17.29 15.16
CA ALA A 387 0.04 -18.52 15.48
C ALA A 387 -0.87 -19.03 14.34
N LYS A 388 -1.25 -18.18 13.39
CA LYS A 388 -2.05 -18.55 12.21
C LYS A 388 -1.20 -18.97 10.99
N ARG A 389 0.14 -18.94 11.07
CA ARG A 389 1.01 -19.33 9.95
C ARG A 389 1.16 -20.86 9.91
N VAL A 390 1.30 -21.39 8.70
CA VAL A 390 1.58 -22.82 8.50
C VAL A 390 2.94 -23.16 9.11
N LYS A 391 3.00 -24.21 9.93
CA LYS A 391 4.24 -24.71 10.51
C LYS A 391 5.09 -25.36 9.41
N ALA A 392 6.39 -25.06 9.41
CA ALA A 392 7.33 -25.64 8.45
C ALA A 392 8.56 -26.19 9.18
N THR A 393 8.74 -27.50 9.18
CA THR A 393 9.91 -28.11 9.81
C THR A 393 11.00 -28.28 8.76
N ILE A 394 12.18 -27.73 9.03
CA ILE A 394 13.36 -27.76 8.14
C ILE A 394 14.39 -28.64 8.83
N LEU A 395 14.63 -29.83 8.28
CA LEU A 395 15.60 -30.79 8.79
C LEU A 395 16.90 -30.67 8.02
N TYR A 396 18.03 -30.79 8.72
CA TYR A 396 19.34 -30.80 8.06
C TYR A 396 20.26 -31.90 8.57
N ALA A 397 21.13 -32.37 7.68
CA ALA A 397 22.27 -33.21 7.98
C ALA A 397 23.50 -32.69 7.22
N SER A 398 24.66 -32.66 7.88
CA SER A 398 25.87 -32.05 7.32
C SER A 398 27.14 -32.54 8.03
N GLU A 399 28.16 -32.94 7.26
CA GLU A 399 29.51 -33.22 7.77
C GLU A 399 30.34 -31.95 8.03
N THR A 400 30.29 -30.98 7.10
CA THR A 400 31.16 -29.78 7.11
C THR A 400 30.40 -28.48 7.45
N GLY A 401 29.14 -28.58 7.90
CA GLY A 401 28.30 -27.44 8.29
C GLY A 401 27.69 -26.62 7.14
N ARG A 402 27.95 -26.96 5.87
CA ARG A 402 27.36 -26.24 4.72
C ARG A 402 25.84 -26.40 4.64
N ALA A 403 25.32 -27.62 4.76
CA ALA A 403 23.88 -27.86 4.71
C ALA A 403 23.15 -27.25 5.93
N GLN A 404 23.79 -27.27 7.10
CA GLN A 404 23.30 -26.55 8.28
C GLN A 404 23.18 -25.04 8.00
N SER A 405 24.19 -24.43 7.39
CA SER A 405 24.17 -23.00 7.03
C SER A 405 23.04 -22.67 6.05
N TYR A 406 22.83 -23.53 5.06
CA TYR A 406 21.70 -23.39 4.12
C TYR A 406 20.35 -23.58 4.80
N ALA A 407 20.20 -24.56 5.70
CA ALA A 407 18.98 -24.77 6.46
C ALA A 407 18.64 -23.56 7.37
N GLN A 408 19.64 -22.95 7.98
CA GLN A 408 19.46 -21.71 8.77
C GLN A 408 19.11 -20.50 7.91
N GLN A 409 19.69 -20.38 6.71
CA GLN A 409 19.29 -19.34 5.74
C GLN A 409 17.86 -19.57 5.25
N LEU A 410 17.50 -20.82 4.96
CA LEU A 410 16.15 -21.22 4.57
C LEU A 410 15.15 -20.93 5.69
N GLY A 411 15.48 -21.24 6.94
CA GLY A 411 14.66 -20.88 8.10
C GLY A 411 14.44 -19.36 8.22
N ARG A 412 15.50 -18.56 8.05
CA ARG A 412 15.39 -17.08 8.02
C ARG A 412 14.49 -16.59 6.89
N LEU A 413 14.55 -17.21 5.72
CA LEU A 413 13.67 -16.90 4.59
C LEU A 413 12.22 -17.30 4.87
N PHE A 414 12.00 -18.48 5.45
CA PHE A 414 10.68 -19.03 5.73
C PHE A 414 9.96 -18.29 6.86
N ARG A 415 10.67 -17.66 7.80
CA ARG A 415 10.09 -16.82 8.88
C ARG A 415 9.23 -15.68 8.36
N LYS A 416 9.34 -15.33 7.07
CA LYS A 416 8.51 -14.31 6.42
C LYS A 416 7.08 -14.78 6.11
N ALA A 417 6.82 -16.09 6.06
CA ALA A 417 5.55 -16.65 5.60
C ALA A 417 5.04 -17.85 6.40
N PHE A 418 5.95 -18.62 6.98
CA PHE A 418 5.68 -19.80 7.79
C PHE A 418 6.07 -19.53 9.24
N ASP A 419 5.78 -20.48 10.11
CA ASP A 419 6.39 -20.63 11.43
C ASP A 419 7.47 -21.73 11.35
N PRO A 420 8.70 -21.41 10.89
CA PRO A 420 9.67 -22.45 10.60
C PRO A 420 10.47 -22.86 11.84
N ARG A 421 10.67 -24.17 11.98
CA ARG A 421 11.56 -24.77 12.96
C ARG A 421 12.71 -25.46 12.22
N VAL A 422 13.95 -25.09 12.51
CA VAL A 422 15.14 -25.71 11.89
C VAL A 422 15.75 -26.67 12.92
N LEU A 423 15.92 -27.94 12.56
CA LEU A 423 16.44 -29.00 13.43
C LEU A 423 17.50 -29.82 12.71
N CYS A 424 18.46 -30.32 13.48
CA CYS A 424 19.35 -31.37 13.00
C CYS A 424 18.55 -32.68 12.89
N MET A 425 18.88 -33.55 11.93
CA MET A 425 18.15 -34.79 11.70
C MET A 425 18.29 -35.79 12.85
N ASP A 426 19.43 -35.81 13.53
CA ASP A 426 19.70 -36.62 14.73
C ASP A 426 18.88 -36.19 15.97
N GLU A 427 18.40 -34.95 15.99
CA GLU A 427 17.54 -34.38 17.02
C GLU A 427 16.04 -34.52 16.70
N TYR A 428 15.71 -35.08 15.53
CA TYR A 428 14.33 -35.16 15.05
C TYR A 428 13.75 -36.58 15.14
N ASP A 429 12.63 -36.71 15.86
CA ASP A 429 11.89 -37.97 15.94
C ASP A 429 11.07 -38.19 14.66
N VAL A 430 11.43 -39.23 13.90
CA VAL A 430 10.82 -39.60 12.61
C VAL A 430 9.32 -39.86 12.73
N VAL A 431 8.84 -40.32 13.89
CA VAL A 431 7.40 -40.52 14.13
C VAL A 431 6.64 -39.19 14.03
N SER A 432 7.30 -38.07 14.28
CA SER A 432 6.68 -36.74 14.16
C SER A 432 6.32 -36.37 12.72
N LEU A 433 6.85 -37.06 11.69
CA LEU A 433 6.59 -36.74 10.27
C LEU A 433 5.10 -36.77 9.93
N GLU A 434 4.33 -37.68 10.54
CA GLU A 434 2.88 -37.81 10.29
C GLU A 434 2.06 -36.59 10.75
N HIS A 435 2.63 -35.80 11.66
CA HIS A 435 2.01 -34.61 12.25
C HIS A 435 2.52 -33.29 11.64
N GLU A 436 3.53 -33.35 10.78
CA GLU A 436 4.09 -32.16 10.14
C GLU A 436 3.23 -31.72 8.93
N THR A 437 2.97 -30.42 8.82
CA THR A 437 2.22 -29.86 7.69
C THR A 437 3.09 -29.62 6.46
N LEU A 438 4.38 -29.34 6.67
CA LEU A 438 5.37 -29.11 5.62
C LEU A 438 6.75 -29.43 6.18
N VAL A 439 7.45 -30.38 5.55
CA VAL A 439 8.84 -30.72 5.89
C VAL A 439 9.75 -30.38 4.71
N LEU A 440 10.86 -29.70 4.98
CA LEU A 440 11.93 -29.47 4.02
C LEU A 440 13.21 -30.12 4.53
N VAL A 441 13.89 -30.84 3.66
CA VAL A 441 15.13 -31.54 3.99
C VAL A 441 16.30 -30.88 3.26
N VAL A 442 17.33 -30.48 4.01
CA VAL A 442 18.56 -29.89 3.49
C VAL A 442 19.74 -30.74 3.94
N THR A 443 20.24 -31.60 3.05
CA THR A 443 21.35 -32.52 3.36
C THR A 443 22.49 -32.36 2.35
N SER A 444 23.72 -32.70 2.77
CA SER A 444 24.92 -32.64 1.93
C SER A 444 25.61 -34.01 1.95
N THR A 445 25.39 -34.82 0.92
CA THR A 445 25.95 -36.17 0.81
C THR A 445 27.40 -36.16 0.31
N PHE A 446 28.15 -37.24 0.58
CA PHE A 446 29.49 -37.47 0.04
C PHE A 446 29.47 -38.56 -1.02
N GLY A 447 30.25 -38.38 -2.10
CA GLY A 447 30.47 -39.41 -3.11
C GLY A 447 29.17 -39.94 -3.75
N ASN A 448 28.80 -41.17 -3.39
CA ASN A 448 27.74 -41.96 -4.03
C ASN A 448 26.32 -41.66 -3.55
N GLY A 449 26.13 -40.69 -2.65
CA GLY A 449 24.80 -40.28 -2.17
C GLY A 449 24.43 -40.76 -0.78
N ASP A 450 25.40 -41.30 -0.02
CA ASP A 450 25.19 -41.71 1.37
C ASP A 450 24.87 -40.49 2.27
N PRO A 451 23.96 -40.63 3.24
CA PRO A 451 23.62 -39.55 4.17
C PRO A 451 24.82 -39.22 5.08
N PRO A 452 24.96 -37.97 5.54
CA PRO A 452 25.91 -37.61 6.59
C PRO A 452 25.65 -38.36 7.90
N GLU A 453 26.65 -38.47 8.78
CA GLU A 453 26.58 -39.16 10.07
C GLU A 453 25.36 -38.71 10.91
N ASN A 454 25.13 -37.39 11.00
CA ASN A 454 23.98 -36.81 11.70
C ASN A 454 22.63 -36.92 10.96
N GLY A 455 22.57 -37.67 9.87
CA GLY A 455 21.36 -38.00 9.11
C GLY A 455 21.17 -39.49 8.82
N GLU A 456 22.10 -40.37 9.24
CA GLU A 456 22.05 -41.82 8.97
C GLU A 456 20.82 -42.47 9.60
N SER A 457 20.54 -42.19 10.87
CA SER A 457 19.39 -42.76 11.60
C SER A 457 18.05 -42.36 10.98
N PHE A 458 17.92 -41.08 10.60
CA PHE A 458 16.74 -40.55 9.93
C PHE A 458 16.55 -41.18 8.54
N ALA A 459 17.63 -41.36 7.78
CA ALA A 459 17.59 -41.99 6.46
C ALA A 459 17.23 -43.49 6.52
N ALA A 460 17.78 -44.23 7.47
CA ALA A 460 17.44 -45.64 7.69
C ALA A 460 15.96 -45.80 8.04
N ALA A 461 15.45 -44.96 8.96
CA ALA A 461 14.03 -44.98 9.33
C ALA A 461 13.11 -44.65 8.15
N LEU A 462 13.48 -43.70 7.29
CA LEU A 462 12.71 -43.41 6.06
C LEU A 462 12.68 -44.59 5.08
N MET A 463 13.77 -45.34 4.95
CA MET A 463 13.85 -46.52 4.07
C MET A 463 13.07 -47.72 4.62
N GLU A 464 12.90 -47.82 5.95
CA GLU A 464 12.02 -48.83 6.56
C GLU A 464 10.53 -48.47 6.44
N MET A 465 10.22 -47.19 6.21
CA MET A 465 8.86 -46.68 6.00
C MET A 465 8.39 -46.74 4.53
N SER A 466 9.30 -47.00 3.57
CA SER A 466 9.02 -47.16 2.13
C SER A 466 8.81 -48.62 1.75
#